data_AF-A0A5B9M1T3-F1
#
_entry.id   AF-A0A5B9M1T3-F1
#
_cell.length_a   1.000
_cell.length_b   1.000
_cell.length_c   1.000
_cell.angle_alpha   90.00
_cell.angle_beta   90.00
_cell.angle_gamma   90.00
#
_symmetry.space_group_name_H-M   'P 1'
#
loop_
_entity.id
_entity.type
_entity.pdbx_description
1 polymer ?
#
loop_
_entity_poly.entity_id
_entity_poly.type
_entity_poly.pdbx_seq_one_letter_code
_entity_poly.pdbx_strand_id
1 'polypeptide(L)'
;MLEDIIASAYLESAEDRRRGDREEEVKAVRDYIRGAQRIVVPNWNREKVDVINEVLRSFNLREAEHLQFNTNCADLTRMPAVTKALMALDISGADLVIARGRLGVPGSGSLLVIMDSRGRILSAAMSPPHVIHEMEVQDAVRSEMTHALERIGFSRGSE
;
A
#
# COMPACT_ATOMS: atom_id res chain seq x y z
N MET A 1 -10.17 16.70 -7.49
CA MET A 1 -10.19 15.55 -6.55
C MET A 1 -9.53 14.35 -7.24
N LEU A 2 -9.15 13.30 -6.52
CA LEU A 2 -8.51 12.12 -7.13
C LEU A 2 -9.39 11.51 -8.23
N GLU A 3 -10.71 11.55 -8.05
CA GLU A 3 -11.72 11.11 -9.01
C GLU A 3 -11.65 11.87 -10.35
N ASP A 4 -11.50 13.20 -10.32
CA ASP A 4 -11.46 14.03 -11.53
C ASP A 4 -10.19 13.73 -12.36
N ILE A 5 -9.09 13.48 -11.66
CA ILE A 5 -7.81 13.13 -12.27
C ILE A 5 -7.89 11.76 -12.93
N ILE A 6 -8.48 10.76 -12.25
CA ILE A 6 -8.72 9.44 -12.81
C ILE A 6 -9.63 9.53 -14.05
N ALA A 7 -10.74 10.28 -13.97
CA ALA A 7 -11.66 10.45 -15.08
C ALA A 7 -10.97 11.08 -16.30
N SER A 8 -10.13 12.09 -16.07
CA SER A 8 -9.36 12.75 -17.13
C SER A 8 -8.36 11.79 -17.78
N ALA A 9 -7.61 11.03 -16.98
CA ALA A 9 -6.65 10.03 -17.48
C ALA A 9 -7.34 8.90 -18.28
N TYR A 10 -8.55 8.51 -17.88
CA TYR A 10 -9.35 7.51 -18.60
C TYR A 10 -9.80 8.03 -19.96
N LEU A 11 -10.27 9.27 -20.05
CA LEU A 11 -10.64 9.89 -21.32
C LEU A 11 -9.45 9.98 -22.27
N GLU A 12 -8.28 10.39 -21.76
CA GLU A 12 -7.05 10.45 -22.56
C GLU A 12 -6.60 9.10 -23.09
N SER A 13 -6.80 8.04 -22.29
CA SER A 13 -6.48 6.68 -22.70
C SER A 13 -7.45 6.17 -23.76
N ALA A 14 -8.75 6.47 -23.61
CA ALA A 14 -9.78 6.11 -24.59
C ALA A 14 -9.56 6.81 -25.94
N GLU A 15 -8.93 7.98 -25.94
CA GLU A 15 -8.61 8.77 -27.15
C GLU A 15 -7.18 8.55 -27.68
N ASP A 16 -6.42 7.60 -27.13
CA ASP A 16 -5.02 7.30 -27.50
C ASP A 16 -4.05 8.50 -27.37
N ARG A 17 -4.39 9.45 -26.48
CA ARG A 17 -3.60 10.66 -26.19
C ARG A 17 -2.74 10.53 -24.94
N ARG A 18 -2.87 9.43 -24.18
CA ARG A 18 -2.09 9.18 -22.98
C ARG A 18 -0.62 8.95 -23.33
N ARG A 19 0.29 9.59 -22.59
CA ARG A 19 1.76 9.51 -22.83
C ARG A 19 2.57 9.12 -21.59
N GLY A 20 1.90 8.76 -20.50
CA GLY A 20 2.53 8.45 -19.21
C GLY A 20 1.86 9.23 -18.09
N ASP A 21 2.40 9.06 -16.89
CA ASP A 21 1.89 9.72 -15.69
C ASP A 21 2.23 11.21 -15.66
N ARG A 22 1.40 11.98 -14.97
CA ARG A 22 1.53 13.43 -14.81
C ARG A 22 1.93 13.80 -13.39
N GLU A 23 2.58 14.95 -13.24
CA GLU A 23 2.92 15.49 -11.92
C GLU A 23 1.69 15.69 -11.04
N GLU A 24 0.55 16.09 -11.63
CA GLU A 24 -0.72 16.28 -10.93
C GLU A 24 -1.28 14.98 -10.33
N GLU A 25 -1.09 13.84 -11.02
CA GLU A 25 -1.50 12.52 -10.54
C GLU A 25 -0.68 12.07 -9.36
N VAL A 26 0.66 12.16 -9.49
CA VAL A 26 1.58 11.80 -8.41
C VAL A 26 1.36 12.71 -7.20
N LYS A 27 1.12 14.02 -7.42
CA LYS A 27 0.76 14.95 -6.35
C LYS A 27 -0.55 14.55 -5.66
N ALA A 28 -1.60 14.23 -6.41
CA ALA A 28 -2.88 13.84 -5.82
C ALA A 28 -2.81 12.56 -5.00
N VAL A 29 -2.01 11.57 -5.45
CA VAL A 29 -1.76 10.35 -4.66
C VAL A 29 -1.06 10.68 -3.35
N ARG A 30 -0.02 11.53 -3.36
CA ARG A 30 0.67 11.96 -2.13
C ARG A 30 -0.24 12.74 -1.20
N ASP A 31 -1.03 13.66 -1.74
CA ASP A 31 -1.96 14.48 -0.96
C ASP A 31 -3.05 13.62 -0.32
N TYR A 32 -3.55 12.59 -1.01
CA TYR A 32 -4.47 11.61 -0.44
C TYR A 32 -3.85 10.86 0.75
N ILE A 33 -2.63 10.33 0.59
CA ILE A 33 -1.94 9.58 1.65
C ILE A 33 -1.66 10.49 2.87
N ARG A 34 -1.24 11.74 2.65
CA ARG A 34 -1.02 12.72 3.74
C ARG A 34 -2.31 13.11 4.45
N GLY A 35 -3.41 13.20 3.71
CA GLY A 35 -4.71 13.60 4.23
C GLY A 35 -5.46 12.53 5.01
N ALA A 36 -5.05 11.26 4.89
CA ALA A 36 -5.72 10.13 5.54
C ALA A 36 -5.80 10.31 7.07
N GLN A 37 -7.01 10.28 7.62
CA GLN A 37 -7.24 10.42 9.06
C GLN A 37 -7.21 9.08 9.77
N ARG A 38 -7.65 8.02 9.09
CA ARG A 38 -7.66 6.67 9.61
C ARG A 38 -6.95 5.70 8.67
N ILE A 39 -5.77 5.27 9.08
CA ILE A 39 -4.93 4.30 8.37
C ILE A 39 -5.00 2.98 9.13
N VAL A 40 -5.22 1.87 8.44
CA VAL A 40 -5.27 0.54 9.07
C VAL A 40 -4.29 -0.45 8.43
N VAL A 41 -3.71 -1.31 9.26
CA VAL A 41 -2.91 -2.46 8.83
C VAL A 41 -3.61 -3.76 9.26
N PRO A 42 -4.11 -4.58 8.32
CA PRO A 42 -4.74 -5.85 8.64
C PRO A 42 -3.70 -6.92 8.92
N ASN A 43 -3.57 -7.35 10.18
CA ASN A 43 -2.64 -8.42 10.55
C ASN A 43 -3.11 -9.14 11.82
N TRP A 44 -2.68 -10.38 12.02
CA TRP A 44 -2.95 -11.08 13.28
C TRP A 44 -2.07 -10.55 14.42
N ASN A 45 -0.79 -10.32 14.15
CA ASN A 45 0.22 -9.87 15.11
C ASN A 45 0.53 -8.37 14.97
N ARG A 46 0.93 -7.73 16.06
CA ARG A 46 1.24 -6.29 16.09
C ARG A 46 2.62 -5.94 15.51
N GLU A 47 3.58 -6.84 15.54
CA GLU A 47 4.99 -6.57 15.18
C GLU A 47 5.17 -5.89 13.80
N LYS A 48 4.39 -6.30 12.79
CA LYS A 48 4.47 -5.69 11.45
C LYS A 48 3.95 -4.25 11.43
N VAL A 49 2.98 -3.95 12.30
CA VAL A 49 2.38 -2.61 12.42
C VAL A 49 3.41 -1.65 13.01
N ASP A 50 4.20 -2.09 13.99
CA ASP A 50 5.22 -1.26 14.61
C ASP A 50 6.30 -0.84 13.59
N VAL A 51 6.75 -1.78 12.76
CA VAL A 51 7.70 -1.49 11.64
C VAL A 51 7.09 -0.54 10.62
N ILE A 52 5.83 -0.72 10.23
CA ILE A 52 5.14 0.19 9.31
C ILE A 52 5.05 1.60 9.92
N ASN A 53 4.73 1.71 11.20
CA ASN A 53 4.63 3.00 11.90
C ASN A 53 5.98 3.70 12.04
N GLU A 54 7.08 2.97 12.23
CA GLU A 54 8.42 3.56 12.15
C GLU A 54 8.68 4.20 10.78
N VAL A 55 8.31 3.52 9.70
CA VAL A 55 8.46 4.06 8.34
C VAL A 55 7.55 5.28 8.16
N LEU A 56 6.26 5.18 8.50
CA LEU A 56 5.31 6.30 8.40
C LEU A 56 5.82 7.54 9.15
N ARG A 57 6.31 7.38 10.38
CA ARG A 57 6.93 8.46 11.16
C ARG A 57 8.11 9.10 10.44
N SER A 58 8.99 8.31 9.83
CA SER A 58 10.16 8.83 9.10
C SER A 58 9.78 9.68 7.87
N PHE A 59 8.57 9.52 7.33
CA PHE A 59 8.01 10.31 6.24
C PHE A 59 7.03 11.40 6.72
N ASN A 60 6.98 11.66 8.04
CA ASN A 60 6.04 12.59 8.68
C ASN A 60 4.57 12.30 8.30
N LEU A 61 4.22 11.02 8.25
CA LEU A 61 2.86 10.53 8.00
C LEU A 61 2.22 10.07 9.31
N ARG A 62 0.88 10.08 9.33
CA ARG A 62 0.09 9.55 10.44
C ARG A 62 0.40 8.08 10.65
N GLU A 63 0.43 7.63 11.91
CA GLU A 63 0.56 6.22 12.24
C GLU A 63 -0.71 5.44 11.89
N ALA A 64 -0.53 4.16 11.59
CA ALA A 64 -1.60 3.21 11.32
C ALA A 64 -2.07 2.48 12.58
N GLU A 65 -3.38 2.23 12.63
CA GLU A 65 -4.03 1.37 13.60
C GLU A 65 -3.83 -0.11 13.23
N HIS A 66 -3.64 -0.95 14.25
CA HIS A 66 -3.64 -2.39 14.07
C HIS A 66 -5.09 -2.89 13.94
N LEU A 67 -5.46 -3.38 12.76
CA LEU A 67 -6.74 -4.04 12.54
C LEU A 67 -6.57 -5.56 12.68
N GLN A 68 -6.90 -6.08 13.86
CA GLN A 68 -6.71 -7.48 14.19
C GLN A 68 -7.87 -8.35 13.72
N PHE A 69 -7.64 -9.17 12.69
CA PHE A 69 -8.53 -10.26 12.28
C PHE A 69 -7.77 -11.32 11.48
N ASN A 70 -8.38 -12.49 11.32
CA ASN A 70 -7.79 -13.58 10.54
C ASN A 70 -7.92 -13.29 9.03
N THR A 71 -6.77 -13.25 8.35
CA THR A 71 -6.68 -12.97 6.91
C THR A 71 -6.22 -14.18 6.09
N ASN A 72 -6.10 -15.37 6.70
CA ASN A 72 -5.50 -16.54 6.04
C ASN A 72 -6.35 -17.05 4.86
N CYS A 73 -7.66 -16.82 4.86
CA CYS A 73 -8.51 -17.16 3.72
C CYS A 73 -8.11 -16.40 2.44
N ALA A 74 -7.48 -15.23 2.56
CA ALA A 74 -6.95 -14.49 1.42
C ALA A 74 -5.84 -15.25 0.69
N ASP A 75 -5.11 -16.14 1.37
CA ASP A 75 -4.04 -16.94 0.76
C ASP A 75 -4.58 -18.04 -0.17
N LEU A 76 -5.90 -18.23 -0.25
CA LEU A 76 -6.57 -19.10 -1.23
C LEU A 76 -7.01 -18.34 -2.50
N THR A 77 -6.71 -17.04 -2.60
CA THR A 77 -7.06 -16.20 -3.75
C THR A 77 -5.87 -16.01 -4.71
N ARG A 78 -6.14 -15.45 -5.89
CA ARG A 78 -5.11 -15.17 -6.90
C ARG A 78 -4.12 -14.09 -6.48
N MET A 79 -4.53 -13.15 -5.63
CA MET A 79 -3.69 -12.06 -5.14
C MET A 79 -3.94 -11.84 -3.64
N PRO A 80 -3.24 -12.60 -2.78
CA PRO A 80 -3.50 -12.56 -1.35
C PRO A 80 -3.32 -11.18 -0.72
N ALA A 81 -2.24 -10.44 -1.01
CA ALA A 81 -2.03 -9.10 -0.45
C ALA A 81 -3.18 -8.12 -0.77
N VAL A 82 -3.65 -8.13 -2.01
CA VAL A 82 -4.78 -7.30 -2.46
C VAL A 82 -6.07 -7.71 -1.75
N THR A 83 -6.35 -9.00 -1.66
CA THR A 83 -7.54 -9.52 -0.98
C THR A 83 -7.54 -9.14 0.51
N LYS A 84 -6.38 -9.20 1.19
CA LYS A 84 -6.26 -8.77 2.59
C LYS A 84 -6.63 -7.30 2.77
N ALA A 85 -6.20 -6.45 1.84
CA ALA A 85 -6.54 -5.02 1.87
C ALA A 85 -8.04 -4.78 1.66
N LEU A 86 -8.67 -5.48 0.70
CA LEU A 86 -10.10 -5.37 0.45
C LEU A 86 -10.94 -5.85 1.65
N MET A 87 -10.58 -7.00 2.24
CA MET A 87 -11.23 -7.48 3.46
C MET A 87 -11.16 -6.44 4.59
N ALA A 88 -10.00 -5.78 4.75
CA ALA A 88 -9.81 -4.75 5.76
C ALA A 88 -10.67 -3.51 5.48
N LEU A 89 -10.76 -3.11 4.21
CA LEU A 89 -11.58 -1.98 3.78
C LEU A 89 -13.06 -2.21 4.13
N ASP A 90 -13.58 -3.38 3.79
CA ASP A 90 -14.98 -3.76 3.95
C ASP A 90 -15.46 -3.76 5.41
N ILE A 91 -14.55 -4.00 6.37
CA ILE A 91 -14.89 -4.12 7.80
C ILE A 91 -14.46 -2.92 8.65
N SER A 92 -13.66 -2.00 8.10
CA SER A 92 -13.07 -0.92 8.89
C SER A 92 -13.63 0.46 8.57
N GLY A 93 -14.00 0.75 7.31
CA GLY A 93 -14.27 2.13 6.89
C GLY A 93 -13.05 3.05 7.01
N ALA A 94 -11.84 2.52 6.82
CA ALA A 94 -10.60 3.28 6.84
C ALA A 94 -10.44 4.18 5.59
N ASP A 95 -9.72 5.29 5.75
CA ASP A 95 -9.37 6.17 4.63
C ASP A 95 -8.25 5.57 3.77
N LEU A 96 -7.36 4.79 4.42
CA LEU A 96 -6.20 4.17 3.83
C LEU A 96 -5.95 2.79 4.45
N VAL A 97 -5.62 1.81 3.62
CA VAL A 97 -5.26 0.45 4.04
C VAL A 97 -3.85 0.14 3.57
N ILE A 98 -3.00 -0.34 4.48
CA ILE A 98 -1.66 -0.85 4.13
C ILE A 98 -1.65 -2.34 4.44
N ALA A 99 -1.64 -3.18 3.41
CA ALA A 99 -1.62 -4.64 3.58
C ALA A 99 -0.38 -5.26 2.95
N ARG A 100 0.09 -6.35 3.56
CA ARG A 100 1.19 -7.15 3.03
C ARG A 100 0.81 -8.62 3.00
N GLY A 101 1.12 -9.29 1.90
CA GLY A 101 0.86 -10.71 1.73
C GLY A 101 1.65 -11.29 0.57
N ARG A 102 1.27 -12.48 0.12
CA ARG A 102 1.84 -13.08 -1.08
C ARG A 102 1.40 -12.31 -2.32
N LEU A 103 2.29 -12.16 -3.30
CA LEU A 103 2.00 -11.49 -4.57
C LEU A 103 0.93 -12.25 -5.37
N GLY A 104 1.06 -13.58 -5.50
CA GLY A 104 0.14 -14.44 -6.20
C GLY A 104 0.23 -15.89 -5.76
N VAL A 105 0.69 -16.78 -6.64
CA VAL A 105 0.85 -18.22 -6.35
C VAL A 105 1.91 -18.49 -5.26
N PRO A 106 1.88 -19.63 -4.54
CA PRO A 106 2.96 -20.03 -3.66
C PRO A 106 4.34 -19.94 -4.34
N GLY A 107 5.31 -19.29 -3.67
CA GLY A 107 6.64 -19.03 -4.24
C GLY A 107 6.78 -17.74 -5.05
N SER A 108 5.73 -16.94 -5.23
CA SER A 108 5.78 -15.69 -6.02
C SER A 108 6.41 -14.49 -5.30
N GLY A 109 6.93 -14.67 -4.08
CA GLY A 109 7.36 -13.55 -3.23
C GLY A 109 6.19 -12.78 -2.62
N SER A 110 6.50 -11.60 -2.10
CA SER A 110 5.53 -10.80 -1.35
C SER A 110 5.18 -9.48 -2.05
N LEU A 111 4.02 -8.95 -1.69
CA LEU A 111 3.49 -7.67 -2.16
C LEU A 111 2.98 -6.89 -0.95
N LEU A 112 3.46 -5.66 -0.80
CA LEU A 112 2.87 -4.63 0.04
C LEU A 112 2.06 -3.68 -0.84
N VAL A 113 0.82 -3.40 -0.46
CA VAL A 113 -0.08 -2.49 -1.17
C VAL A 113 -0.56 -1.38 -0.23
N ILE A 114 -0.64 -0.17 -0.77
CA ILE A 114 -1.29 0.99 -0.15
C ILE A 114 -2.57 1.24 -0.96
N MET A 115 -3.73 1.06 -0.34
CA MET A 115 -5.03 1.26 -0.95
C MET A 115 -5.78 2.40 -0.29
N ASP A 116 -6.59 3.08 -1.09
CA ASP A 116 -7.48 4.11 -0.62
C ASP A 116 -8.83 3.55 -0.10
N SER A 117 -9.72 4.45 0.31
CA SER A 117 -11.04 4.13 0.86
C SER A 117 -12.01 3.48 -0.13
N ARG A 118 -11.63 3.35 -1.41
CA ARG A 118 -12.42 2.72 -2.47
C ARG A 118 -11.72 1.51 -3.07
N GLY A 119 -10.62 1.05 -2.47
CA GLY A 119 -9.84 -0.10 -2.94
C GLY A 119 -8.98 0.21 -4.16
N ARG A 120 -8.79 1.48 -4.52
CA ARG A 120 -7.85 1.89 -5.58
C ARG A 120 -6.43 1.77 -5.03
N ILE A 121 -5.54 1.11 -5.79
CA ILE A 121 -4.13 0.96 -5.40
C ILE A 121 -3.42 2.28 -5.69
N LEU A 122 -2.88 2.90 -4.63
CA LEU A 122 -2.13 4.16 -4.70
C LEU A 122 -0.64 3.91 -4.93
N SER A 123 -0.08 2.90 -4.27
CA SER A 123 1.30 2.45 -4.47
C SER A 123 1.48 1.03 -3.95
N ALA A 124 2.60 0.40 -4.34
CA ALA A 124 2.96 -0.94 -3.92
C ALA A 124 4.47 -1.18 -4.02
N ALA A 125 4.96 -2.19 -3.31
CA ALA A 125 6.32 -2.69 -3.44
C ALA A 125 6.33 -4.21 -3.29
N MET A 126 7.35 -4.85 -3.87
CA MET A 126 7.52 -6.29 -3.83
C MET A 126 8.84 -6.66 -3.19
N SER A 127 8.90 -7.85 -2.62
CA SER A 127 10.17 -8.50 -2.28
C SER A 127 10.22 -9.92 -2.84
N PRO A 128 11.43 -10.46 -3.08
CA PRO A 128 11.59 -11.84 -3.48
C PRO A 128 10.96 -12.81 -2.46
N PRO A 129 10.85 -14.10 -2.79
CA PRO A 129 10.58 -15.13 -1.79
C PRO A 129 11.65 -15.11 -0.68
N HIS A 130 11.23 -15.37 0.57
CA HIS A 130 12.14 -15.42 1.71
C HIS A 130 13.29 -16.43 1.53
N VAL A 131 13.03 -17.54 0.82
CA VAL A 131 14.06 -18.54 0.47
C VAL A 131 15.16 -18.02 -0.48
N ILE A 132 14.99 -16.83 -1.07
CA ILE A 132 15.99 -16.19 -1.94
C ILE A 132 16.70 -15.05 -1.19
N HIS A 133 15.95 -14.20 -0.49
CA HIS A 133 16.52 -12.99 0.11
C HIS A 133 17.00 -13.17 1.55
N GLU A 134 16.51 -14.18 2.27
CA GLU A 134 16.86 -14.57 3.65
C GLU A 134 16.72 -13.47 4.73
N MET A 135 16.32 -12.26 4.37
CA MET A 135 16.00 -11.17 5.30
C MET A 135 14.94 -11.58 6.32
N GLU A 136 15.10 -11.03 7.53
CA GLU A 136 14.07 -11.00 8.55
C GLU A 136 12.80 -10.33 8.03
N VAL A 137 11.64 -10.77 8.55
CA VAL A 137 10.34 -10.26 8.12
C VAL A 137 10.23 -8.75 8.32
N GLN A 138 10.82 -8.22 9.39
CA GLN A 138 10.80 -6.80 9.72
C GLN A 138 11.58 -5.97 8.69
N ASP A 139 12.76 -6.42 8.28
CA ASP A 139 13.59 -5.72 7.30
C ASP A 139 12.92 -5.70 5.91
N ALA A 140 12.32 -6.82 5.52
CA ALA A 140 11.55 -6.90 4.28
C ALA A 140 10.35 -5.92 4.30
N VAL A 141 9.59 -5.88 5.39
CA VAL A 141 8.47 -4.94 5.56
C VAL A 141 8.95 -3.49 5.50
N ARG A 142 10.05 -3.16 6.18
CA ARG A 142 10.64 -1.81 6.18
C ARG A 142 11.07 -1.37 4.79
N SER A 143 11.75 -2.25 4.06
CA SER A 143 12.21 -2.02 2.69
C SER A 143 11.04 -1.79 1.74
N GLU A 144 10.03 -2.67 1.78
CA GLU A 144 8.84 -2.57 0.93
C GLU A 144 8.04 -1.29 1.21
N MET A 145 7.78 -0.97 2.48
CA MET A 145 7.01 0.22 2.84
C MET A 145 7.74 1.50 2.42
N THR A 146 9.07 1.54 2.61
CA THR A 146 9.92 2.66 2.19
C THR A 146 9.88 2.81 0.67
N HIS A 147 10.08 1.73 -0.07
CA HIS A 147 10.04 1.74 -1.53
C HIS A 147 8.66 2.16 -2.07
N ALA A 148 7.57 1.70 -1.45
CA ALA A 148 6.21 2.05 -1.83
C ALA A 148 5.93 3.56 -1.66
N LEU A 149 6.55 4.24 -0.69
CA LEU A 149 6.42 5.68 -0.52
C LEU A 149 7.39 6.46 -1.43
N GLU A 150 8.65 6.06 -1.51
CA GLU A 150 9.67 6.78 -2.30
C GLU A 150 9.35 6.77 -3.80
N ARG A 151 8.80 5.67 -4.34
CA ARG A 151 8.45 5.56 -5.77
C ARG A 151 7.35 6.53 -6.22
N ILE A 152 6.58 7.10 -5.29
CA ILE A 152 5.57 8.14 -5.57
C ILE A 152 6.03 9.52 -5.07
N GLY A 153 7.32 9.69 -4.79
CA GLY A 153 7.94 10.99 -4.49
C GLY A 153 7.72 11.47 -3.06
N PHE A 154 7.53 10.58 -2.09
CA PHE A 154 7.75 10.93 -0.69
C PHE A 154 9.26 10.99 -0.41
N SER A 155 9.67 12.04 0.28
CA SER A 155 11.01 12.17 0.86
C SER A 155 10.91 12.08 2.37
N ARG A 156 11.92 11.50 3.01
CA ARG A 156 12.00 11.52 4.48
C ARG A 156 12.00 12.96 4.97
N GLY A 157 11.41 13.20 6.14
CA GLY A 157 11.48 14.52 6.76
C GLY A 157 12.94 14.90 7.00
N SER A 158 13.35 16.07 6.52
CA SER A 158 14.52 16.74 7.10
C SER A 158 14.18 17.03 8.57
N GLU A 159 15.04 16.63 9.50
CA GLU A 159 15.00 17.20 10.85
C GLU A 159 15.17 18.72 10.82
#